data_AF-A0AAX3W885-F1
#
_entry.id   AF-A0AAX3W885-F1
#
_cell.length_a   1.000
_cell.length_b   1.000
_cell.length_c   1.000
_cell.angle_alpha   90.00
_cell.angle_beta   90.00
_cell.angle_gamma   90.00
#
_symmetry.space_group_name_H-M   'P 1'
#
loop_
_entity.id
_entity.type
_entity.pdbx_description
1 polymer ?
#
loop_
_entity_poly.entity_id
_entity_poly.type
_entity_poly.pdbx_seq_one_letter_code
_entity_poly.pdbx_strand_id
1 'polypeptide(L)'
;MNNEELESRLLLIKQSIDVLQEELAPNLKTRDLVLLRYGLTVDEIKKLDNYLFNLMMDECDLTKKDFKEKLCQIREVPELPDRQVDDILEGYKNSGLYIELIDNILKDGN
;
A
#
# COMPACT_ATOMS: atom_id res chain seq x y z
N MET A 1 -3.97 28.68 9.15
CA MET A 1 -3.84 27.96 7.88
C MET A 1 -5.22 27.41 7.56
N ASN A 2 -5.83 27.80 6.44
CA ASN A 2 -7.14 27.25 6.07
C ASN A 2 -6.96 25.82 5.52
N ASN A 3 -8.04 25.04 5.44
CA ASN A 3 -7.96 23.64 5.01
C ASN A 3 -7.50 23.50 3.54
N GLU A 4 -7.94 24.38 2.66
CA GLU A 4 -7.58 24.38 1.23
C GLU A 4 -6.08 24.64 1.00
N GLU A 5 -5.49 25.55 1.78
CA GLU A 5 -4.07 25.87 1.75
C GLU A 5 -3.23 24.66 2.20
N LEU A 6 -3.70 23.93 3.20
CA LEU A 6 -3.06 22.70 3.67
C LEU A 6 -3.15 21.60 2.60
N GLU A 7 -4.33 21.37 2.03
CA GLU A 7 -4.55 20.38 0.97
C GLU A 7 -3.67 20.68 -0.26
N SER A 8 -3.59 21.95 -0.66
CA SER A 8 -2.72 22.39 -1.76
C SER A 8 -1.25 22.10 -1.47
N ARG A 9 -0.76 22.41 -0.27
CA ARG A 9 0.63 22.12 0.12
C ARG A 9 0.92 20.62 0.16
N LEU A 10 -0.01 19.81 0.67
CA LEU A 10 0.13 18.35 0.69
C LEU A 10 0.20 17.76 -0.72
N LEU A 11 -0.63 18.26 -1.63
CA LEU A 11 -0.59 17.86 -3.04
C LEU A 11 0.76 18.19 -3.69
N LEU A 12 1.29 19.39 -3.46
CA LEU A 12 2.60 19.80 -4.00
C LEU A 12 3.74 18.95 -3.45
N ILE A 13 3.70 18.61 -2.16
CA ILE A 13 4.70 17.70 -1.55
C ILE A 13 4.63 16.31 -2.20
N LYS A 14 3.43 15.76 -2.34
CA LYS A 14 3.23 14.45 -2.98
C LYS A 14 3.77 14.43 -4.41
N GLN A 15 3.42 15.44 -5.21
CA GLN A 15 3.91 15.57 -6.59
C GLN A 15 5.44 15.70 -6.65
N SER A 16 6.03 16.45 -5.72
CA SER A 16 7.49 16.59 -5.65
C SER A 16 8.17 15.26 -5.33
N ILE A 17 7.59 14.45 -4.44
CA ILE A 17 8.09 13.11 -4.11
C ILE A 17 7.95 12.18 -5.33
N ASP A 18 6.82 12.21 -6.02
CA ASP A 18 6.60 11.39 -7.22
C ASP A 18 7.63 11.74 -8.32
N VAL A 19 7.85 13.02 -8.63
CA VAL A 19 8.86 13.46 -9.59
C VAL A 19 10.27 13.04 -9.18
N LEU A 20 10.63 13.21 -7.90
CA LEU A 20 11.94 12.78 -7.40
C LEU A 20 12.13 11.26 -7.51
N GLN A 21 11.08 10.48 -7.26
CA GLN A 21 11.12 9.03 -7.41
C GLN A 21 11.28 8.64 -8.89
N GLU A 22 10.56 9.27 -9.80
CA GLU A 22 10.68 9.03 -11.25
C GLU A 22 12.08 9.33 -11.78
N GLU A 23 12.68 10.45 -11.37
CA GLU A 23 13.99 10.91 -11.86
C GLU A 23 15.17 10.16 -11.22
N LEU A 24 15.12 9.91 -9.91
CA LEU A 24 16.28 9.39 -9.17
C LEU A 24 16.24 7.87 -8.99
N ALA A 25 15.04 7.28 -8.86
CA ALA A 25 14.89 5.88 -8.53
C ALA A 25 13.53 5.33 -9.03
N PRO A 26 13.31 5.24 -10.36
CA PRO A 26 11.99 4.92 -10.93
C PRO A 26 11.46 3.54 -10.51
N ASN A 27 12.36 2.64 -10.13
CA ASN A 27 12.04 1.29 -9.66
C ASN A 27 11.86 1.20 -8.13
N LEU A 28 12.06 2.29 -7.38
CA LEU A 28 11.90 2.30 -5.94
C LEU A 28 10.42 2.22 -5.57
N LYS A 29 10.03 1.13 -4.91
CA LYS A 29 8.69 0.94 -4.34
C LYS A 29 8.83 0.55 -2.88
N THR A 30 8.81 1.52 -1.98
CA THR A 30 8.77 1.27 -0.53
C THR A 30 7.34 1.40 -0.02
N ARG A 31 7.05 0.82 1.15
CA ARG A 31 5.74 0.90 1.79
C ARG A 31 5.24 2.34 1.85
N ASP A 32 6.01 3.23 2.46
CA ASP A 32 5.56 4.60 2.70
C ASP A 32 5.34 5.38 1.38
N LEU A 33 6.17 5.14 0.37
CA LEU A 33 6.03 5.78 -0.94
C LEU A 33 4.75 5.32 -1.65
N VAL A 34 4.49 4.01 -1.65
CA VAL A 34 3.31 3.45 -2.30
C VAL A 34 2.03 3.86 -1.56
N LEU A 35 2.02 3.81 -0.23
CA LEU A 35 0.86 4.20 0.57
C LEU A 35 0.53 5.69 0.39
N LEU A 36 1.55 6.56 0.32
CA LEU A 36 1.39 7.97 0.00
C LEU A 36 0.85 8.18 -1.42
N ARG A 37 1.41 7.47 -2.41
CA ARG A 37 0.98 7.54 -3.82
C ARG A 37 -0.50 7.20 -3.98
N TYR A 38 -0.97 6.18 -3.27
CA TYR A 38 -2.39 5.79 -3.29
C TYR A 38 -3.27 6.52 -2.26
N GLY A 39 -2.70 7.48 -1.53
CA GLY A 39 -3.42 8.37 -0.63
C GLY A 39 -4.09 7.66 0.55
N LEU A 40 -3.48 6.60 1.09
CA LEU A 40 -4.02 5.96 2.28
C LEU A 40 -3.87 6.90 3.49
N THR A 41 -4.94 7.02 4.24
CA THR A 41 -5.02 7.72 5.52
C THR A 41 -4.30 6.93 6.62
N VAL A 42 -3.93 7.62 7.69
CA VAL A 42 -3.29 6.98 8.86
C VAL A 42 -4.15 5.86 9.46
N ASP A 43 -5.49 5.99 9.41
CA ASP A 43 -6.41 4.97 9.92
C ASP A 43 -6.43 3.71 9.03
N GLU A 44 -6.49 3.89 7.71
CA GLU A 44 -6.40 2.81 6.74
C GLU A 44 -5.06 2.05 6.86
N ILE A 45 -3.95 2.79 7.00
CA ILE A 45 -2.62 2.20 7.18
C ILE A 45 -2.58 1.36 8.46
N LYS A 46 -3.10 1.86 9.58
CA LYS A 46 -3.17 1.09 10.83
C LYS A 46 -4.00 -0.18 10.70
N LYS A 47 -5.17 -0.10 10.04
CA LYS A 47 -6.01 -1.27 9.78
C LYS A 47 -5.30 -2.31 8.93
N LEU A 48 -4.57 -1.87 7.90
CA LEU A 48 -3.79 -2.74 7.02
C LEU A 48 -2.60 -3.38 7.75
N ASP A 49 -1.86 -2.61 8.53
CA ASP A 49 -0.73 -3.09 9.34
C ASP A 49 -1.19 -4.15 10.35
N ASN A 50 -2.29 -3.87 11.06
CA ASN A 50 -2.87 -4.83 12.02
C ASN A 50 -3.37 -6.10 11.32
N TYR A 51 -3.96 -5.98 10.14
CA TYR A 51 -4.43 -7.12 9.36
C TYR A 51 -3.27 -8.03 8.95
N LEU A 52 -2.21 -7.47 8.36
CA LEU A 52 -1.02 -8.24 7.97
C LEU A 52 -0.31 -8.86 9.18
N PHE A 53 -0.25 -8.14 10.30
CA PHE A 53 0.30 -8.68 11.55
C PHE A 53 -0.49 -9.90 12.05
N ASN A 54 -1.82 -9.83 12.08
CA ASN A 54 -2.65 -10.96 12.51
C ASN A 54 -2.49 -12.16 11.58
N LEU A 55 -2.48 -11.94 10.25
CA LEU A 55 -2.24 -13.01 9.28
C LEU A 55 -0.91 -13.73 9.49
N MET A 56 0.14 -12.97 9.79
CA MET A 56 1.45 -13.53 10.11
C MET A 56 1.42 -14.39 11.38
N MET A 57 0.69 -13.96 12.42
CA MET A 57 0.58 -14.70 13.68
C MET A 57 -0.26 -15.96 13.56
N ASP A 58 -1.31 -15.92 12.74
CA ASP A 58 -2.27 -17.02 12.58
C ASP A 58 -1.81 -18.06 11.53
N GLU A 59 -0.63 -17.89 10.91
CA GLU A 59 -0.09 -18.73 9.83
C GLU A 59 -1.12 -19.05 8.73
N CYS A 60 -1.99 -18.09 8.43
CA CYS A 60 -3.07 -18.28 7.46
C CYS A 60 -2.55 -18.12 6.03
N ASP A 61 -2.81 -19.14 5.21
CA ASP A 61 -2.67 -19.02 3.76
C ASP A 61 -3.74 -18.06 3.23
N LEU A 62 -3.31 -17.06 2.48
CA LEU A 62 -4.14 -15.99 1.95
C LEU A 62 -3.90 -15.86 0.45
N THR A 63 -4.97 -15.82 -0.34
CA THR A 63 -4.85 -15.53 -1.77
C THR A 63 -4.78 -14.03 -2.03
N LYS A 64 -4.23 -13.63 -3.19
CA LYS A 64 -4.28 -12.22 -3.65
C LYS A 64 -5.70 -11.66 -3.70
N LYS A 65 -6.70 -12.50 -4.00
CA LYS A 65 -8.10 -12.11 -4.03
C LYS A 65 -8.61 -11.74 -2.63
N ASP A 66 -8.32 -12.55 -1.62
CA ASP A 66 -8.74 -12.28 -0.24
C ASP A 66 -8.09 -10.99 0.29
N PHE A 67 -6.80 -10.79 -0.03
CA PHE A 67 -6.10 -9.54 0.29
C PHE A 67 -6.78 -8.33 -0.37
N LYS A 68 -7.09 -8.42 -1.68
CA LYS A 68 -7.78 -7.37 -2.44
C LYS A 68 -9.14 -7.04 -1.82
N GLU A 69 -9.94 -8.04 -1.48
CA GLU A 69 -11.24 -7.85 -0.82
C GLU A 69 -11.09 -7.12 0.51
N LYS A 70 -10.10 -7.51 1.33
CA LYS A 70 -9.83 -6.84 2.59
C LYS A 70 -9.38 -5.39 2.39
N LEU A 71 -8.54 -5.14 1.40
CA LEU A 71 -8.07 -3.80 1.09
C LEU A 71 -9.21 -2.90 0.60
N CYS A 72 -10.13 -3.41 -0.22
CA CYS A 72 -11.36 -2.70 -0.61
C CYS A 72 -12.22 -2.33 0.61
N GLN A 73 -12.36 -3.26 1.57
CA GLN A 73 -13.09 -2.99 2.82
C GLN A 73 -12.42 -1.90 3.66
N ILE A 74 -11.09 -1.95 3.82
CA ILE A 74 -10.34 -0.94 4.59
C ILE A 74 -10.50 0.44 3.96
N ARG A 75 -10.46 0.50 2.62
CA ARG A 75 -10.54 1.74 1.84
C ARG A 75 -11.96 2.24 1.57
N GLU A 76 -12.98 1.47 1.96
CA GLU A 76 -14.39 1.77 1.71
C GLU A 76 -14.70 2.01 0.22
N VAL A 77 -14.05 1.25 -0.67
CA VAL A 77 -14.25 1.32 -2.13
C VAL A 77 -14.78 -0.02 -2.68
N PRO A 78 -15.58 0.00 -3.76
CA PRO A 78 -16.16 -1.22 -4.32
C PRO A 78 -15.10 -2.13 -4.96
N GLU A 79 -14.08 -1.54 -5.59
CA GLU A 79 -13.02 -2.27 -6.28
C GLU A 79 -11.73 -1.46 -6.35
N LEU A 80 -10.60 -2.16 -6.41
CA LEU A 80 -9.27 -1.60 -6.65
C LEU A 80 -8.63 -2.25 -7.89
N PRO A 81 -7.82 -1.52 -8.67
CA PRO A 81 -7.03 -2.11 -9.75
C PRO A 81 -6.00 -3.11 -9.19
N ASP A 82 -5.78 -4.24 -9.87
CA ASP A 82 -4.82 -5.25 -9.41
C ASP A 82 -3.40 -4.70 -9.29
N ARG A 83 -3.01 -3.81 -10.20
CA ARG A 83 -1.73 -3.10 -10.13
C ARG A 83 -1.54 -2.36 -8.80
N GLN A 84 -2.60 -1.75 -8.29
CA GLN A 84 -2.54 -1.04 -7.00
C GLN A 84 -2.35 -2.03 -5.84
N VAL A 85 -3.00 -3.19 -5.92
CA VAL A 85 -2.84 -4.26 -4.93
C VAL A 85 -1.39 -4.77 -4.95
N ASP A 86 -0.84 -5.02 -6.14
CA ASP A 86 0.53 -5.46 -6.34
C ASP A 86 1.54 -4.45 -5.83
N ASP A 87 1.40 -3.18 -6.21
CA ASP A 87 2.31 -2.12 -5.77
C ASP A 87 2.31 -2.01 -4.24
N ILE A 88 1.16 -2.17 -3.57
CA ILE A 88 1.07 -2.16 -2.10
C ILE A 88 1.81 -3.36 -1.49
N LEU A 89 1.54 -4.57 -1.96
CA LEU A 89 2.22 -5.78 -1.49
C LEU A 89 3.73 -5.69 -1.69
N GLU A 90 4.18 -5.29 -2.88
CA GLU A 90 5.59 -5.05 -3.18
C GLU A 90 6.19 -3.98 -2.28
N GLY A 91 5.46 -2.89 -1.99
CA GLY A 91 5.90 -1.84 -1.08
C GLY A 91 6.23 -2.37 0.31
N TYR A 92 5.36 -3.19 0.90
CA TYR A 92 5.63 -3.84 2.19
C TYR A 92 6.83 -4.78 2.13
N LYS A 93 6.89 -5.64 1.11
CA LYS A 93 7.98 -6.60 0.91
C LYS A 93 9.33 -5.91 0.77
N ASN A 94 9.41 -4.88 -0.08
CA ASN A 94 10.63 -4.11 -0.33
C ASN A 94 11.08 -3.28 0.88
N SER A 95 10.16 -2.99 1.81
CA SER A 95 10.46 -2.41 3.11
C SER A 95 10.86 -3.43 4.17
N GLY A 96 11.00 -4.71 3.80
CA GLY A 96 11.44 -5.78 4.69
C GLY A 96 10.34 -6.33 5.60
N LEU A 97 9.07 -6.08 5.28
CA LEU A 97 7.92 -6.45 6.11
C LEU A 97 7.17 -7.63 5.49
N TYR A 98 6.79 -8.60 6.32
CA TYR A 98 5.91 -9.72 5.96
C TYR A 98 6.33 -10.49 4.70
N ILE A 99 7.64 -10.61 4.45
CA ILE A 99 8.20 -11.10 3.18
C ILE A 99 7.62 -12.47 2.78
N GLU A 100 7.64 -13.44 3.68
CA GLU A 100 7.18 -14.81 3.39
C GLU A 100 5.67 -14.86 3.10
N LEU A 101 4.87 -14.15 3.90
CA LEU A 101 3.42 -14.01 3.70
C LEU A 101 3.11 -13.39 2.34
N ILE A 102 3.78 -12.28 2.00
CA ILE A 102 3.57 -11.56 0.75
C ILE A 102 4.02 -12.40 -0.44
N ASP A 103 5.14 -13.11 -0.33
CA ASP A 103 5.61 -14.02 -1.37
C ASP A 103 4.61 -15.13 -1.66
N ASN A 104 3.89 -15.63 -0.66
CA ASN A 104 2.83 -16.61 -0.87
C ASN A 104 1.62 -15.99 -1.57
N ILE A 105 1.17 -14.81 -1.11
CA ILE A 105 0.05 -14.08 -1.73
C ILE A 105 0.32 -13.78 -3.21
N LEU A 106 1.55 -13.37 -3.55
CA LEU A 106 1.92 -13.01 -4.93
C LEU A 106 2.11 -14.23 -5.85
N LYS A 107 2.41 -15.42 -5.31
CA LYS A 107 2.54 -16.66 -6.11
C LYS A 107 1.20 -17.14 -6.67
N ASP A 108 0.13 -17.00 -5.90
CA ASP A 108 -1.21 -17.48 -6.26
C ASP A 108 -1.94 -16.62 -7.32
N GLY A 109 -1.28 -15.56 -7.81
CA GLY A 109 -1.80 -14.64 -8.82
C GLY A 109 -1.32 -14.90 -10.26
N ASN A 110 -0.53 -15.94 -10.52
CA ASN A 110 -0.01 -16.32 -11.84
C ASN A 110 -0.59 -17.66 -12.34
#